data_AF-A0A085F2T3-F1
#
_entry.id   AF-A0A085F2T3-F1
#
_cell.length_a   1.000
_cell.length_b   1.000
_cell.length_c   1.000
_cell.angle_alpha   90.00
_cell.angle_beta   90.00
_cell.angle_gamma   90.00
#
_symmetry.space_group_name_H-M   'P 1'
#
loop_
_entity.id
_entity.type
_entity.pdbx_description
1 polymer ?
#
loop_
_entity_poly.entity_id
_entity_poly.type
_entity_poly.pdbx_seq_one_letter_code
_entity_poly.pdbx_strand_id
1 'polypeptide(L)'
;MPNADTVLICSYEERKAAVLRAAQLLQYAKGSDEDREFEMLTEAIAEFDILQESLGPVEIPPAFMQFIHGAGRRSAATSVRERSRRPLRIAPVSSGPLARSTRR
;
A
#
# COMPACT_ATOMS: atom_id res chain seq x y z
N MET A 1 20.53 13.02 -2.41
CA MET A 1 21.11 11.83 -1.77
C MET A 1 20.84 11.97 -0.29
N PRO A 2 19.96 11.16 0.34
CA PRO A 2 19.82 11.21 1.77
C PRO A 2 21.10 10.61 2.38
N ASN A 3 21.79 11.39 3.22
CA ASN A 3 23.00 10.95 3.88
C ASN A 3 22.67 9.83 4.88
N ALA A 4 23.45 8.75 4.83
CA ALA A 4 23.16 7.49 5.51
C ALA A 4 23.35 7.49 7.04
N ASP A 5 23.63 8.64 7.66
CA ASP A 5 23.81 8.78 9.11
C ASP A 5 22.83 9.79 9.74
N THR A 6 21.63 9.97 9.17
CA THR A 6 20.56 10.71 9.84
C THR A 6 20.13 9.95 11.08
N VAL A 7 20.36 10.53 12.25
CA VAL A 7 19.83 10.06 13.53
C VAL A 7 18.30 10.08 13.42
N LEU A 8 17.67 8.91 13.38
CA LEU A 8 16.22 8.79 13.32
C LEU A 8 15.67 8.53 14.72
N ILE A 9 14.81 9.42 15.20
CA ILE A 9 14.10 9.26 16.47
C ILE A 9 12.78 8.55 16.16
N CYS A 10 12.57 7.37 16.76
CA CYS A 10 11.39 6.54 16.51
C CYS A 10 10.40 6.56 17.68
N SER A 11 10.80 7.05 18.84
CA SER A 11 10.00 7.01 20.06
C SER A 11 10.12 8.29 20.91
N TYR A 12 9.11 8.51 21.76
CA TYR A 12 9.14 9.61 22.73
C TYR A 12 10.27 9.49 23.76
N GLU A 13 10.75 8.28 24.04
CA GLU A 13 11.85 8.06 24.97
C GLU A 13 13.20 8.44 24.34
N GLU A 14 13.42 8.01 23.09
CA GLU A 14 14.57 8.46 22.29
C GLU A 14 14.55 9.98 22.09
N ARG A 15 13.39 10.58 21.84
CA ARG A 15 13.24 12.03 21.75
C ARG A 15 13.71 12.73 23.02
N LYS A 16 13.29 12.23 24.20
CA LYS A 16 13.71 12.80 25.49
C LYS A 16 15.22 12.70 25.67
N ALA A 17 15.81 11.54 25.34
CA ALA A 17 17.26 11.36 25.40
C ALA A 17 18.01 12.31 24.46
N ALA A 18 17.53 12.47 23.23
CA ALA A 18 18.08 13.41 22.25
C ALA A 18 18.03 14.87 22.74
N VAL A 19 16.89 15.28 23.32
CA VAL A 19 16.75 16.64 23.91
C VAL A 19 17.72 16.86 25.06
N LEU A 20 17.87 15.88 25.96
CA LEU A 20 18.82 15.97 27.07
C LEU A 20 20.26 16.07 26.57
N ARG A 21 20.61 15.29 25.53
CA ARG A 21 21.93 15.34 24.91
C ARG A 21 22.19 16.70 24.24
N ALA A 22 21.25 17.21 23.46
CA ALA A 22 21.36 18.54 22.84
C ALA A 22 21.52 19.64 23.89
N ALA A 23 20.79 19.56 25.01
CA ALA A 23 20.90 20.50 26.12
C ALA A 23 22.28 20.43 26.83
N GLN A 24 22.87 19.25 26.92
CA GLN A 24 24.24 19.09 27.44
C GLN A 24 25.27 19.69 26.49
N LEU A 25 25.10 19.49 25.18
CA LEU A 25 26.00 20.06 24.17
C LEU A 25 26.00 21.59 24.24
N LEU A 26 24.85 22.24 24.43
CA LEU A 26 24.79 23.71 24.61
C LEU A 26 25.59 24.22 25.82
N GLN A 27 25.73 23.43 26.88
CA GLN A 27 26.42 23.84 28.11
C GLN A 27 27.93 23.59 28.06
N TYR A 28 28.38 22.62 27.25
CA TYR A 28 29.75 22.11 27.29
C TYR A 28 30.46 22.04 25.94
N ALA A 29 29.79 22.36 24.82
CA ALA A 29 30.39 22.28 23.48
C ALA A 29 31.61 23.22 23.37
N LYS A 30 32.72 22.64 22.91
CA LYS A 30 34.02 23.31 22.77
C LYS A 30 34.70 22.99 21.43
N GLY A 31 33.98 22.41 20.47
CA GLY A 31 34.56 21.90 19.24
C GLY A 31 33.53 21.62 18.13
N SER A 32 34.07 21.41 16.91
CA SER A 32 33.28 21.22 15.70
C SER A 32 32.44 19.94 15.69
N ASP A 33 32.87 18.92 16.42
CA ASP A 33 32.19 17.63 16.46
C ASP A 33 30.96 17.69 17.36
N GLU A 34 31.05 18.39 18.50
CA GLU A 34 29.91 18.66 19.36
C GLU A 34 28.86 19.55 18.68
N ASP A 35 29.31 20.54 17.91
CA ASP A 35 28.44 21.42 17.12
C ASP A 35 27.69 20.63 16.03
N ARG A 36 28.40 19.72 15.34
CA ARG A 36 27.79 18.83 14.34
C ARG A 36 26.81 17.85 14.97
N GLU A 37 27.14 17.28 16.13
CA GLU A 37 26.23 16.41 16.88
C GLU A 37 24.96 17.16 17.30
N PHE A 38 25.11 18.41 17.77
CA PHE A 38 23.99 19.26 18.14
C PHE A 38 23.07 19.56 16.95
N GLU A 39 23.64 19.88 15.79
CA GLU A 39 22.87 20.13 14.56
C GLU A 39 22.06 18.89 14.16
N MET A 40 22.70 17.71 14.15
CA MET A 40 22.05 16.44 13.82
C MET A 40 20.92 16.09 14.80
N LEU A 41 21.13 16.28 16.10
CA LEU A 41 20.10 16.01 17.11
C LEU A 41 18.92 16.97 16.97
N THR A 42 19.18 18.24 16.67
CA THR A 42 18.13 19.25 16.52
C THR A 42 17.27 18.98 15.29
N GLU A 43 17.88 18.59 14.16
CA GLU A 43 17.16 18.19 12.96
C GLU A 43 16.26 16.96 13.21
N ALA A 44 16.82 15.92 13.85
CA ALA A 44 16.09 14.70 14.17
C ALA A 44 14.89 14.94 15.11
N ILE A 45 15.06 15.81 16.11
CA ILE A 45 13.97 16.19 17.04
C ILE A 45 12.86 16.93 16.29
N ALA A 46 13.22 17.88 15.43
CA ALA A 46 12.25 18.64 14.66
C ALA A 46 11.45 17.75 13.70
N GLU A 47 12.12 16.82 13.01
CA GLU A 47 11.45 15.86 12.12
C GLU A 47 10.46 14.97 12.88
N PHE A 48 10.87 14.43 14.03
CA PHE A 48 9.97 13.64 14.88
C PHE A 48 8.75 14.44 15.32
N ASP A 49 8.93 15.69 15.76
CA ASP A 49 7.84 16.53 16.25
C ASP A 49 6.80 16.85 15.16
N ILE A 50 7.27 17.16 13.95
CA ILE A 50 6.39 17.39 12.79
C ILE A 50 5.58 16.14 12.47
N LEU A 51 6.23 14.97 12.46
CA LEU A 51 5.56 13.71 12.18
C LEU A 51 4.52 13.36 13.27
N GLN A 52 4.84 13.58 14.55
CA GLN A 52 3.87 13.36 15.63
C GLN A 52 2.67 14.31 15.56
N GLU A 53 2.88 15.58 15.20
CA GLU A 53 1.77 16.52 14.99
C GLU A 53 0.85 16.07 13.84
N SER A 54 1.43 15.54 12.76
CA SER A 54 0.68 15.02 11.62
C SER A 54 -0.08 13.71 11.90
N LEU A 55 0.33 12.95 12.92
CA LEU A 55 -0.28 11.68 13.34
C LEU A 55 -1.47 11.88 14.29
N GLY A 56 -1.91 13.12 14.52
CA GLY A 56 -3.14 13.41 15.24
C GLY A 56 -4.31 12.57 14.71
N PRO A 57 -5.21 12.07 15.58
CA PRO A 57 -6.31 11.22 15.15
C PRO A 57 -7.15 11.94 14.09
N VAL A 58 -7.13 11.41 12.88
CA VAL A 58 -7.99 11.89 11.80
C VAL A 58 -9.42 11.46 12.15
N GLU A 59 -10.26 12.42 12.49
CA GLU A 59 -11.69 12.16 12.66
C GLU A 59 -12.29 11.82 11.29
N ILE A 60 -12.62 10.55 11.10
CA ILE A 60 -13.41 10.12 9.95
C ILE A 60 -14.86 10.52 10.23
N PRO A 61 -15.49 11.39 9.41
CA PRO A 61 -16.89 11.76 9.63
C PRO A 61 -17.76 10.50 9.68
N PRO A 62 -18.76 10.39 10.58
CA PRO A 62 -19.60 9.20 10.70
C PRO A 62 -20.25 8.77 9.37
N ALA A 63 -20.58 9.74 8.52
CA ALA A 63 -21.11 9.51 7.17
C ALA A 63 -20.14 8.75 6.24
N PHE A 64 -18.82 8.79 6.50
CA PHE A 64 -17.81 8.08 5.72
C PHE A 64 -17.66 6.59 6.13
N MET A 65 -18.08 6.21 7.33
CA MET A 65 -17.96 4.84 7.84
C MET A 65 -18.68 3.81 6.96
N GLN A 66 -19.81 4.19 6.34
CA GLN A 66 -20.57 3.33 5.44
C GLN A 66 -19.78 2.87 4.20
N PHE A 67 -18.83 3.69 3.72
CA PHE A 67 -18.01 3.35 2.55
C PHE A 67 -16.86 2.41 2.91
N ILE A 68 -16.32 2.53 4.12
CA ILE A 68 -15.22 1.68 4.62
C ILE A 68 -15.74 0.29 4.95
N HIS A 69 -16.88 0.18 5.64
CA HIS A 69 -17.48 -1.11 5.99
C HIS A 69 -18.15 -1.82 4.79
N GLY A 70 -18.54 -1.08 3.74
CA GLY A 70 -19.13 -1.63 2.52
C GLY A 70 -18.12 -2.10 1.46
N ALA A 71 -16.87 -1.62 1.49
CA ALA A 71 -15.86 -1.95 0.48
C ALA A 71 -15.28 -3.37 0.63
N GLY A 72 -15.34 -3.97 1.82
CA GLY A 72 -14.78 -5.30 2.12
C GLY A 72 -15.67 -6.51 1.82
N ARG A 73 -16.93 -6.32 1.36
CA ARG A 73 -17.89 -7.41 1.12
C ARG A 73 -18.30 -7.62 -0.33
N ARG A 74 -17.52 -7.10 -1.28
CA ARG A 74 -17.58 -7.61 -2.65
C ARG A 74 -16.50 -8.66 -2.82
N SER A 75 -16.79 -9.85 -2.28
CA SER A 75 -16.22 -11.08 -2.84
C SER A 75 -16.35 -10.95 -4.36
N ALA A 76 -15.23 -11.01 -5.06
CA ALA A 76 -15.22 -11.20 -6.49
C ALA A 76 -15.94 -12.52 -6.77
N ALA A 77 -17.26 -12.46 -6.92
CA ALA A 77 -18.01 -13.49 -7.61
C ALA A 77 -17.66 -13.33 -9.09
N THR A 78 -16.46 -13.79 -9.45
CA THR A 78 -16.24 -14.30 -10.81
C THR A 78 -17.10 -15.55 -10.92
N SER A 79 -18.41 -15.36 -11.12
CA SER A 79 -19.20 -16.38 -11.78
C SER A 79 -18.58 -16.49 -13.18
N VAL A 80 -17.70 -17.48 -13.35
CA VAL A 80 -17.42 -18.04 -14.66
C VAL A 80 -18.77 -18.56 -15.14
N ARG A 81 -19.50 -17.68 -15.82
CA ARG A 81 -20.69 -18.03 -16.57
C ARG A 81 -20.17 -18.85 -17.74
N GLU A 82 -20.01 -20.15 -17.49
CA GLU A 82 -19.74 -21.14 -18.50
C GLU A 82 -20.88 -21.05 -19.52
N ARG A 83 -20.64 -20.25 -20.55
CA ARG A 83 -21.45 -20.22 -21.75
C ARG A 83 -21.33 -21.62 -22.31
N SER A 84 -22.32 -22.46 -22.02
CA SER A 84 -22.66 -23.65 -22.80
C SER A 84 -22.68 -23.24 -24.27
N ARG A 85 -21.54 -23.45 -24.93
CA ARG A 85 -21.38 -23.30 -26.37
C ARG A 85 -22.22 -24.41 -26.98
N ARG A 86 -23.39 -24.03 -27.49
CA ARG A 86 -24.16 -24.86 -28.42
C ARG A 86 -23.18 -25.36 -29.49
N PRO A 87 -23.05 -26.68 -29.74
CA PRO A 87 -22.27 -27.13 -30.88
C PRO A 87 -22.97 -26.66 -32.15
N LEU A 88 -22.23 -25.88 -32.94
CA LEU A 88 -22.63 -25.44 -34.28
C LEU A 88 -22.85 -26.68 -35.14
N ARG A 89 -24.08 -26.79 -35.67
CA ARG A 89 -24.43 -27.69 -36.76
C ARG A 89 -23.44 -27.46 -37.91
N ILE A 90 -22.66 -28.48 -38.23
CA ILE A 90 -21.96 -28.57 -39.51
C ILE A 90 -22.62 -29.74 -40.24
N ALA A 91 -23.43 -29.41 -41.23
CA ALA A 91 -23.99 -30.38 -42.17
C ALA A 91 -22.88 -30.78 -43.16
N PRO A 92 -22.58 -32.07 -43.35
CA PRO A 92 -21.83 -32.50 -44.51
C PRO A 92 -22.76 -32.63 -45.73
N VAL A 93 -22.25 -32.01 -46.78
CA VAL A 93 -22.76 -31.82 -48.14
C VAL A 93 -23.23 -33.11 -48.82
N SER A 94 -24.28 -32.92 -49.62
CA SER A 94 -24.87 -33.85 -50.57
C SER A 94 -23.86 -34.37 -51.60
N SER A 95 -23.80 -35.69 -51.75
CA SER A 95 -23.33 -36.36 -52.96
C SER A 95 -24.23 -37.58 -53.22
N GLY A 96 -25.15 -37.44 -54.19
CA GLY A 96 -25.74 -38.60 -54.89
C GLY A 96 -24.81 -39.05 -56.04
N PRO A 97 -25.28 -39.87 -57.01
CA PRO A 97 -26.54 -40.62 -57.12
C PRO A 97 -26.35 -42.09 -57.65
N LEU A 98 -27.46 -42.72 -58.08
CA LEU A 98 -27.61 -44.00 -58.82
C LEU A 98 -27.42 -45.32 -58.01
N ALA A 99 -28.16 -46.41 -58.22
CA ALA A 99 -29.35 -46.75 -58.99
C ALA A 99 -29.73 -48.21 -58.66
N ARG A 100 -30.96 -48.60 -59.05
CA ARG A 100 -31.50 -49.98 -59.23
C ARG A 100 -31.78 -50.79 -57.96
N SER A 101 -32.73 -51.73 -57.92
CA SER A 101 -33.90 -52.11 -58.72
C SER A 101 -34.32 -53.49 -58.18
N THR A 102 -35.63 -53.73 -58.10
CA THR A 102 -36.36 -55.01 -58.20
C THR A 102 -36.42 -56.03 -57.05
N ARG A 103 -37.70 -56.30 -56.68
CA ARG A 103 -38.41 -57.59 -56.48
C ARG A 103 -38.03 -58.44 -55.25
N ARG A 104 -38.97 -59.04 -54.52
CA ARG A 104 -40.20 -59.78 -54.92
C ARG A 104 -41.36 -59.52 -53.99
#